data_AF-A0A950M293-F1
#
_entry.id   AF-A0A950M293-F1
#
_cell.length_a   1.000
_cell.length_b   1.000
_cell.length_c   1.000
_cell.angle_alpha   90.00
_cell.angle_beta   90.00
_cell.angle_gamma   90.00
#
_symmetry.space_group_name_H-M   'P 1'
#
loop_
_entity.id
_entity.type
_entity.pdbx_description
1 polymer ?
#
loop_
_entity_poly.entity_id
_entity_poly.type
_entity_poly.pdbx_seq_one_letter_code
_entity_poly.pdbx_strand_id
1 'polypeptide(L)'
;MAKNPKAKKSKDPRSQTSEPISNTDPRPASEMQFAQPEPVAAPAHFRTQHLSDKAAYDILDKLRKQHALKPTIFPPSRGGAEPVLTLQQIWGSEADVRLNEIAKAGQIIFHAVGDTGNTRSVLPQEAVVDKMENDFSEEHPQSMPAFFFHLGDVVYSFGEAQYYYDQFYEPYRNYPAPIFALAGNHDGMVAPNVTARPLEAFLRNFCAEQPVHTPEAGGLDRTAMIQPGVYFTFEAPLVRIVCLYSNTLEDPGVISSEGGRWPNVTDVQLTFLETALRRVKVEKYGGALIIAMHHPAYTWGIHHNGSPEMLKEMDKVCNATGVWPHAVLSAHAHNYQRFTRAVNDMQIPYVVGGNGGHGKSPLRQTGGGVIRTPVAIPALTLGTDRVTFENYDCLDYGYLRVSVDARQLRIEYHCSSDSSDAKSPSDFVTVDLAERKLVAFDARSIDESVSERARPMSRISRRHA
;
A
#
# COMPACT_ATOMS: atom_id res chain seq x y z
N MET A 1 25.30 -48.91 -56.40
CA MET A 1 23.96 -48.47 -56.85
C MET A 1 22.91 -49.13 -55.98
N ALA A 2 22.14 -48.36 -55.22
CA ALA A 2 20.73 -48.60 -54.85
C ALA A 2 20.33 -47.52 -53.83
N LYS A 3 19.35 -46.70 -54.20
CA LYS A 3 18.75 -45.64 -53.37
C LYS A 3 17.86 -46.27 -52.31
N ASN A 4 17.79 -45.68 -51.12
CA ASN A 4 16.64 -45.81 -50.23
C ASN A 4 16.16 -44.41 -49.78
N PRO A 5 14.85 -44.17 -49.66
CA PRO A 5 14.25 -42.84 -49.73
C PRO A 5 14.22 -42.10 -48.39
N LYS A 6 14.25 -40.76 -48.46
CA LYS A 6 14.10 -39.85 -47.33
C LYS A 6 12.73 -40.02 -46.67
N ALA A 7 12.71 -40.33 -45.38
CA ALA A 7 11.53 -40.18 -44.53
C ALA A 7 11.23 -38.68 -44.31
N LYS A 8 9.99 -38.26 -44.60
CA LYS A 8 9.44 -36.95 -44.24
C LYS A 8 9.31 -36.87 -42.71
N LYS A 9 10.01 -35.93 -42.07
CA LYS A 9 9.67 -35.49 -40.72
C LYS A 9 8.37 -34.68 -40.79
N SER A 10 7.40 -35.08 -39.97
CA SER A 10 6.15 -34.34 -39.74
C SER A 10 6.45 -32.98 -39.15
N LYS A 11 5.73 -31.94 -39.63
CA LYS A 11 5.71 -30.62 -38.99
C LYS A 11 5.05 -30.74 -37.62
N ASP A 12 5.76 -30.29 -36.60
CA ASP A 12 5.22 -30.04 -35.26
C ASP A 12 4.24 -28.85 -35.33
N PRO A 13 3.01 -28.91 -34.79
CA PRO A 13 2.04 -27.82 -34.87
C PRO A 13 2.27 -26.69 -33.85
N ARG A 14 3.37 -26.68 -33.10
CA ARG A 14 3.65 -25.66 -32.07
C ARG A 14 4.75 -24.69 -32.50
N SER A 15 4.41 -23.81 -33.43
CA SER A 15 5.12 -22.54 -33.60
C SER A 15 4.15 -21.55 -34.23
N GLN A 16 3.16 -21.12 -33.43
CA GLN A 16 2.61 -19.80 -33.63
C GLN A 16 3.58 -18.85 -32.94
N THR A 17 4.56 -18.35 -33.68
CA THR A 17 5.26 -17.12 -33.32
C THR A 17 4.24 -16.00 -33.38
N SER A 18 3.66 -15.63 -32.23
CA SER A 18 2.96 -14.36 -32.12
C SER A 18 3.95 -13.24 -32.49
N GLU A 19 3.50 -12.30 -33.30
CA GLU A 19 4.29 -11.09 -33.58
C GLU A 19 4.64 -10.41 -32.24
N PRO A 20 5.84 -9.82 -32.10
CA PRO A 20 6.19 -9.08 -30.90
C PRO A 20 5.17 -7.95 -30.69
N ILE A 21 4.50 -7.98 -29.55
CA ILE A 21 3.53 -6.94 -29.17
C ILE A 21 4.26 -5.59 -29.16
N SER A 22 3.79 -4.64 -29.97
CA SER A 22 4.28 -3.26 -29.92
C SER A 22 3.83 -2.64 -28.60
N ASN A 23 4.75 -2.46 -27.66
CA ASN A 23 4.48 -1.91 -26.33
C ASN A 23 4.49 -0.36 -26.31
N THR A 24 4.27 0.28 -27.46
CA THR A 24 4.32 1.75 -27.59
C THR A 24 3.02 2.44 -27.22
N ASP A 25 1.89 1.75 -27.39
CA ASP A 25 0.55 2.31 -27.23
C ASP A 25 -0.24 1.55 -26.15
N PRO A 26 -1.12 2.24 -25.39
CA PRO A 26 -2.00 1.57 -24.44
C PRO A 26 -2.90 0.55 -25.14
N ARG A 27 -3.04 -0.65 -24.56
CA ARG A 27 -3.94 -1.70 -25.05
C ARG A 27 -5.18 -1.77 -24.16
N PRO A 28 -6.40 -1.54 -24.70
CA PRO A 28 -7.62 -1.64 -23.89
C PRO A 28 -7.79 -3.04 -23.29
N ALA A 29 -8.27 -3.11 -22.05
CA ALA A 29 -8.67 -4.35 -21.39
C ALA A 29 -10.16 -4.27 -21.02
N SER A 30 -10.89 -5.38 -21.17
CA SER A 30 -12.32 -5.44 -20.83
C SER A 30 -12.56 -5.58 -19.32
N GLU A 31 -11.59 -6.15 -18.61
CA GLU A 31 -11.63 -6.39 -17.16
C GLU A 31 -10.25 -6.13 -16.57
N MET A 32 -10.18 -6.02 -15.24
CA MET A 32 -8.91 -5.89 -14.52
C MET A 32 -8.14 -7.20 -14.57
N GLN A 33 -6.83 -7.09 -14.78
CA GLN A 33 -5.91 -8.22 -14.70
C GLN A 33 -4.83 -7.90 -13.67
N PHE A 34 -4.65 -8.81 -12.71
CA PHE A 34 -3.77 -8.56 -11.56
C PHE A 34 -2.41 -9.22 -11.71
N ALA A 35 -2.25 -10.29 -12.46
CA ALA A 35 -0.98 -10.98 -12.61
C ALA A 35 -0.86 -11.60 -14.01
N GLN A 36 0.32 -12.14 -14.29
CA GLN A 36 0.48 -13.07 -15.39
C GLN A 36 -0.41 -14.31 -15.19
N PRO A 37 -1.03 -14.84 -16.27
CA PRO A 37 -1.87 -16.03 -16.18
C PRO A 37 -1.08 -17.26 -15.75
N GLU A 38 0.21 -17.29 -16.08
CA GLU A 38 1.16 -18.31 -15.63
C GLU A 38 2.35 -17.59 -14.96
N PRO A 39 2.88 -18.11 -13.83
CA PRO A 39 3.99 -17.48 -13.15
C PRO A 39 5.21 -17.27 -14.05
N VAL A 40 5.75 -16.05 -14.05
CA VAL A 40 6.96 -15.66 -14.78
C VAL A 40 8.14 -15.58 -13.81
N ALA A 41 9.29 -16.11 -14.25
CA ALA A 41 10.50 -16.14 -13.45
C ALA A 41 10.98 -14.73 -13.06
N ALA A 42 11.66 -14.64 -11.91
CA ALA A 42 12.23 -13.39 -11.43
C ALA A 42 13.30 -12.80 -12.36
N PRO A 43 13.34 -11.47 -12.51
CA PRO A 43 14.41 -10.81 -13.25
C PRO A 43 15.74 -10.99 -12.53
N ALA A 44 16.80 -11.18 -13.31
CA ALA A 44 18.16 -11.12 -12.78
C ALA A 44 18.67 -9.67 -12.69
N HIS A 45 18.17 -8.79 -13.58
CA HIS A 45 18.64 -7.42 -13.77
C HIS A 45 17.49 -6.54 -14.29
N PHE A 46 17.57 -5.23 -14.02
CA PHE A 46 16.70 -4.25 -14.65
C PHE A 46 16.92 -4.20 -16.17
N ARG A 47 15.84 -3.98 -16.93
CA ARG A 47 15.88 -3.82 -18.38
C ARG A 47 16.31 -2.43 -18.79
N THR A 48 15.86 -1.42 -18.04
CA THR A 48 16.21 -0.02 -18.22
C THR A 48 17.32 0.33 -17.26
N GLN A 49 18.47 0.76 -17.80
CA GLN A 49 19.55 1.25 -16.97
C GLN A 49 19.14 2.57 -16.30
N HIS A 50 19.22 2.60 -14.98
CA HIS A 50 19.03 3.84 -14.22
C HIS A 50 20.31 4.69 -14.26
N LEU A 51 20.20 5.93 -14.74
CA LEU A 51 21.32 6.88 -14.80
C LEU A 51 21.46 7.65 -13.49
N SER A 52 22.68 8.09 -13.17
CA SER A 52 22.93 8.81 -11.92
C SER A 52 22.09 10.10 -11.78
N ASP A 53 21.23 10.16 -10.76
CA ASP A 53 20.45 11.34 -10.40
C ASP A 53 21.24 12.47 -9.74
N LYS A 54 22.55 12.30 -9.52
CA LYS A 54 23.36 13.25 -8.76
C LYS A 54 23.16 14.71 -9.23
N ALA A 55 23.12 14.95 -10.53
CA ALA A 55 22.96 16.30 -11.07
C ALA A 55 21.57 16.89 -10.74
N ALA A 56 20.51 16.06 -10.80
CA ALA A 56 19.16 16.46 -10.40
C ALA A 56 19.11 16.79 -8.90
N TYR A 57 19.64 15.92 -8.05
CA TYR A 57 19.69 16.16 -6.60
C TYR A 57 20.55 17.36 -6.22
N ASP A 58 21.68 17.60 -6.88
CA ASP A 58 22.50 18.79 -6.64
C ASP A 58 21.73 20.09 -6.92
N ILE A 59 20.78 20.09 -7.86
CA ILE A 59 19.88 21.22 -8.13
C ILE A 59 18.81 21.31 -7.03
N LEU A 60 18.15 20.21 -6.71
CA LEU A 60 17.11 20.17 -5.67
C LEU A 60 17.65 20.59 -4.30
N ASP A 61 18.86 20.16 -3.95
CA ASP A 61 19.55 20.55 -2.71
C ASP A 61 19.81 22.06 -2.64
N LYS A 62 20.18 22.68 -3.76
CA LYS A 62 20.35 24.14 -3.83
C LYS A 62 19.01 24.84 -3.62
N LEU A 63 17.95 24.37 -4.28
CA LEU A 63 16.61 24.92 -4.12
C LEU A 63 16.09 24.75 -2.69
N ARG A 64 16.34 23.59 -2.06
CA ARG A 64 16.01 23.31 -0.66
C ARG A 64 16.69 24.30 0.28
N LYS A 65 18.01 24.50 0.13
CA LYS A 65 18.79 25.47 0.92
C LYS A 65 18.32 26.91 0.74
N GLN A 66 17.71 27.23 -0.40
CA GLN A 66 17.13 28.54 -0.69
C GLN A 66 15.65 28.64 -0.29
N HIS A 67 15.06 27.60 0.31
CA HIS A 67 13.63 27.51 0.60
C HIS A 67 12.74 27.73 -0.64
N ALA A 68 13.22 27.33 -1.82
CA ALA A 68 12.56 27.52 -3.10
C ALA A 68 11.73 26.32 -3.55
N LEU A 69 11.90 25.14 -2.93
CA LEU A 69 11.05 23.98 -3.16
C LEU A 69 9.64 24.22 -2.59
N LYS A 70 8.64 23.82 -3.34
CA LYS A 70 7.22 24.00 -3.02
C LYS A 70 6.49 22.70 -3.33
N PRO A 71 5.40 22.41 -2.59
CA PRO A 71 4.50 21.35 -3.00
C PRO A 71 3.91 21.67 -4.38
N THR A 72 3.60 20.63 -5.13
CA THR A 72 3.05 20.72 -6.49
C THR A 72 1.53 20.76 -6.47
N ILE A 73 0.96 21.37 -7.52
CA ILE A 73 -0.48 21.30 -7.80
C ILE A 73 -0.78 19.92 -8.38
N PHE A 74 -1.89 19.33 -7.98
CA PHE A 74 -2.36 18.03 -8.47
C PHE A 74 -3.82 18.15 -8.96
N PRO A 75 -4.25 17.31 -9.92
CA PRO A 75 -5.63 17.34 -10.40
C PRO A 75 -6.60 16.86 -9.32
N PRO A 76 -7.86 17.33 -9.33
CA PRO A 76 -8.88 16.80 -8.44
C PRO A 76 -9.16 15.33 -8.78
N SER A 77 -9.38 14.52 -7.76
CA SER A 77 -9.87 13.16 -7.92
C SER A 77 -11.31 13.14 -8.42
N ARG A 78 -11.63 12.18 -9.28
CA ARG A 78 -12.97 11.97 -9.86
C ARG A 78 -13.95 11.51 -8.79
N GLY A 79 -15.23 11.88 -8.88
CA GLY A 79 -16.25 11.42 -7.89
C GLY A 79 -16.70 12.46 -6.86
N GLY A 80 -16.37 13.75 -7.07
CA GLY A 80 -16.94 14.85 -6.30
C GLY A 80 -16.21 15.13 -4.99
N ALA A 81 -16.97 15.51 -3.95
CA ALA A 81 -16.42 15.89 -2.65
C ALA A 81 -15.82 14.70 -1.89
N GLU A 82 -16.36 13.50 -2.09
CA GLU A 82 -15.79 12.26 -1.63
C GLU A 82 -15.66 11.25 -2.78
N PRO A 83 -14.52 11.24 -3.48
CA PRO A 83 -14.14 10.17 -4.40
C PRO A 83 -14.13 8.82 -3.67
N VAL A 84 -14.90 7.84 -4.16
CA VAL A 84 -14.95 6.49 -3.57
C VAL A 84 -14.58 5.46 -4.63
N LEU A 85 -13.72 4.52 -4.23
CA LEU A 85 -13.43 3.30 -4.98
C LEU A 85 -13.73 2.10 -4.11
N THR A 86 -14.50 1.14 -4.62
CA THR A 86 -14.79 -0.09 -3.88
C THR A 86 -14.03 -1.28 -4.45
N LEU A 87 -13.65 -2.22 -3.59
CA LEU A 87 -13.04 -3.48 -4.02
C LEU A 87 -13.97 -4.27 -4.96
N GLN A 88 -15.29 -4.13 -4.80
CA GLN A 88 -16.29 -4.68 -5.71
C GLN A 88 -16.13 -4.17 -7.15
N GLN A 89 -15.91 -2.86 -7.34
CA GLN A 89 -15.69 -2.28 -8.67
C GLN A 89 -14.45 -2.86 -9.36
N ILE A 90 -13.45 -3.26 -8.57
CA ILE A 90 -12.16 -3.74 -9.06
C ILE A 90 -12.20 -5.21 -9.46
N TRP A 91 -12.90 -6.05 -8.71
CA TRP A 91 -13.06 -7.47 -9.06
C TRP A 91 -14.02 -7.74 -10.22
N GLY A 92 -14.82 -6.73 -10.62
CA GLY A 92 -15.68 -6.86 -11.79
C GLY A 92 -16.60 -8.07 -11.70
N SER A 93 -16.50 -8.98 -12.68
CA SER A 93 -17.32 -10.19 -12.77
C SER A 93 -17.12 -11.19 -11.63
N GLU A 94 -15.97 -11.19 -10.96
CA GLU A 94 -15.69 -12.07 -9.81
C GLU A 94 -16.14 -11.51 -8.47
N ALA A 95 -16.65 -10.27 -8.44
CA ALA A 95 -16.84 -9.53 -7.19
C ALA A 95 -17.81 -10.24 -6.22
N ASP A 96 -18.94 -10.75 -6.69
CA ASP A 96 -19.93 -11.41 -5.82
C ASP A 96 -19.36 -12.67 -5.17
N VAL A 97 -18.53 -13.44 -5.88
CA VAL A 97 -17.91 -14.66 -5.34
C VAL A 97 -16.92 -14.30 -4.23
N ARG A 98 -15.99 -13.38 -4.52
CA ARG A 98 -14.94 -12.97 -3.58
C ARG A 98 -15.51 -12.24 -2.35
N LEU A 99 -16.53 -11.41 -2.53
CA LEU A 99 -17.23 -10.76 -1.41
C LEU A 99 -17.94 -11.78 -0.51
N ASN A 100 -18.56 -12.81 -1.10
CA ASN A 100 -19.18 -13.88 -0.33
C ASN A 100 -18.15 -14.73 0.44
N GLU A 101 -16.96 -14.95 -0.12
CA GLU A 101 -15.86 -15.63 0.57
C GLU A 101 -15.38 -14.85 1.79
N ILE A 102 -15.17 -13.53 1.64
CA ILE A 102 -14.80 -12.65 2.77
C ILE A 102 -15.92 -12.58 3.81
N ALA A 103 -17.19 -12.49 3.39
CA ALA A 103 -18.32 -12.49 4.30
C ALA A 103 -18.39 -13.79 5.12
N LYS A 104 -18.14 -14.95 4.50
CA LYS A 104 -18.07 -16.25 5.19
C LYS A 104 -16.87 -16.36 6.11
N ALA A 105 -15.72 -15.83 5.70
CA ALA A 105 -14.54 -15.74 6.56
C ALA A 105 -14.77 -14.83 7.77
N GLY A 106 -15.59 -13.79 7.60
CA GLY A 106 -15.79 -12.72 8.56
C GLY A 106 -14.50 -11.93 8.83
N GLN A 107 -13.53 -12.00 7.93
CA GLN A 107 -12.24 -11.32 8.00
C GLN A 107 -11.77 -10.98 6.59
N ILE A 108 -11.06 -9.86 6.46
CA ILE A 108 -10.28 -9.49 5.28
C ILE A 108 -8.81 -9.31 5.67
N ILE A 109 -7.91 -9.70 4.78
CA ILE A 109 -6.47 -9.52 4.96
C ILE A 109 -5.93 -8.74 3.76
N PHE A 110 -4.96 -7.86 3.96
CA PHE A 110 -4.29 -7.15 2.87
C PHE A 110 -2.85 -6.80 3.24
N HIS A 111 -2.03 -6.57 2.23
CA HIS A 111 -0.67 -6.09 2.42
C HIS A 111 -0.59 -4.56 2.37
N ALA A 112 0.39 -3.97 3.04
CA ALA A 112 0.73 -2.56 2.88
C ALA A 112 2.22 -2.30 3.09
N VAL A 113 2.84 -1.51 2.22
CA VAL A 113 4.25 -1.08 2.29
C VAL A 113 4.49 0.00 1.23
N GLY A 114 5.40 0.94 1.48
CA GLY A 114 5.85 1.94 0.50
C GLY A 114 7.34 1.82 0.23
N ASP A 115 7.85 2.73 -0.60
CA ASP A 115 9.28 2.87 -0.89
C ASP A 115 9.86 1.56 -1.45
N THR A 116 9.21 1.01 -2.47
CA THR A 116 9.53 -0.32 -3.02
C THR A 116 10.53 -0.25 -4.16
N GLY A 117 10.45 0.80 -4.99
CA GLY A 117 11.30 0.95 -6.16
C GLY A 117 12.79 1.06 -5.81
N ASN A 118 13.64 0.57 -6.71
CA ASN A 118 15.08 0.54 -6.49
C ASN A 118 15.82 0.88 -7.79
N THR A 119 16.90 1.65 -7.68
CA THR A 119 17.71 2.09 -8.84
C THR A 119 18.99 1.28 -9.04
N ARG A 120 19.30 0.37 -8.11
CA ARG A 120 20.60 -0.32 -8.04
C ARG A 120 20.51 -1.84 -8.17
N SER A 121 19.45 -2.45 -7.66
CA SER A 121 19.30 -3.90 -7.63
C SER A 121 17.83 -4.30 -7.57
N VAL A 122 17.48 -5.38 -8.27
CA VAL A 122 16.17 -6.04 -8.20
C VAL A 122 15.95 -6.74 -6.85
N LEU A 123 17.02 -7.29 -6.27
CA LEU A 123 16.95 -8.24 -5.15
C LEU A 123 16.22 -7.73 -3.89
N PRO A 124 16.42 -6.49 -3.41
CA PRO A 124 15.73 -6.01 -2.21
C PRO A 124 14.21 -6.05 -2.32
N GLN A 125 13.68 -5.60 -3.46
CA GLN A 125 12.24 -5.55 -3.71
C GLN A 125 11.72 -6.97 -3.94
N GLU A 126 12.38 -7.77 -4.78
CA GLU A 126 11.98 -9.17 -5.02
C GLU A 126 11.92 -9.97 -3.70
N ALA A 127 12.86 -9.79 -2.77
CA ALA A 127 12.81 -10.50 -1.48
C ALA A 127 11.56 -10.18 -0.64
N VAL A 128 11.05 -8.94 -0.74
CA VAL A 128 9.79 -8.55 -0.09
C VAL A 128 8.59 -9.13 -0.85
N VAL A 129 8.61 -9.04 -2.18
CA VAL A 129 7.52 -9.54 -3.02
C VAL A 129 7.39 -11.07 -2.92
N ASP A 130 8.48 -11.82 -2.89
CA ASP A 130 8.48 -13.27 -2.73
C ASP A 130 7.72 -13.71 -1.46
N LYS A 131 7.91 -12.99 -0.34
CA LYS A 131 7.14 -13.25 0.88
C LYS A 131 5.66 -12.90 0.72
N MET A 132 5.37 -11.73 0.14
CA MET A 132 3.99 -11.31 -0.12
C MET A 132 3.26 -12.29 -1.06
N GLU A 133 3.95 -12.86 -2.05
CA GLU A 133 3.39 -13.89 -2.94
C GLU A 133 3.18 -15.21 -2.19
N ASN A 134 4.08 -15.56 -1.28
CA ASN A 134 3.91 -16.77 -0.46
C ASN A 134 2.70 -16.69 0.50
N ASP A 135 2.22 -15.50 0.85
CA ASP A 135 0.97 -15.30 1.61
C ASP A 135 -0.30 -15.69 0.85
N PHE A 136 -0.19 -16.04 -0.43
CA PHE A 136 -1.26 -16.69 -1.20
C PHE A 136 -1.20 -18.22 -1.17
N SER A 137 -0.19 -18.80 -0.52
CA SER A 137 -0.03 -20.25 -0.33
C SER A 137 -0.41 -20.65 1.10
N GLU A 138 -1.66 -20.40 1.46
CA GLU A 138 -2.22 -20.71 2.79
C GLU A 138 -3.12 -21.95 2.76
N GLU A 139 -3.10 -22.76 3.82
CA GLU A 139 -4.02 -23.90 3.98
C GLU A 139 -5.49 -23.43 4.03
N HIS A 140 -5.71 -22.25 4.61
CA HIS A 140 -7.02 -21.64 4.77
C HIS A 140 -7.14 -20.43 3.83
N PRO A 141 -8.01 -20.48 2.80
CA PRO A 141 -8.20 -19.36 1.88
C PRO A 141 -8.58 -18.03 2.55
N GLN A 142 -9.17 -18.10 3.75
CA GLN A 142 -9.50 -16.92 4.56
C GLN A 142 -8.27 -16.16 5.08
N SER A 143 -7.10 -16.80 5.08
CA SER A 143 -5.83 -16.23 5.48
C SER A 143 -5.09 -15.55 4.32
N MET A 144 -5.60 -15.68 3.09
CA MET A 144 -4.99 -15.09 1.90
C MET A 144 -5.31 -13.59 1.80
N PRO A 145 -4.36 -12.76 1.35
CA PRO A 145 -4.58 -11.33 1.12
C PRO A 145 -5.59 -11.07 -0.01
N ALA A 146 -6.46 -10.08 0.18
CA ALA A 146 -7.44 -9.64 -0.81
C ALA A 146 -6.89 -8.57 -1.76
N PHE A 147 -5.90 -7.78 -1.32
CA PHE A 147 -5.25 -6.72 -2.10
C PHE A 147 -3.90 -6.32 -1.47
N PHE A 148 -3.12 -5.53 -2.19
CA PHE A 148 -1.95 -4.79 -1.68
C PHE A 148 -2.25 -3.28 -1.76
N PHE A 149 -1.98 -2.57 -0.67
CA PHE A 149 -2.13 -1.14 -0.54
C PHE A 149 -0.75 -0.47 -0.41
N HIS A 150 -0.18 -0.09 -1.55
CA HIS A 150 1.15 0.52 -1.65
C HIS A 150 1.15 1.93 -1.06
N LEU A 151 2.08 2.21 -0.15
CA LEU A 151 2.09 3.44 0.65
C LEU A 151 2.89 4.58 0.02
N GLY A 152 2.97 4.63 -1.31
CA GLY A 152 3.71 5.66 -2.06
C GLY A 152 5.18 5.35 -2.31
N ASP A 153 5.78 6.18 -3.17
CA ASP A 153 7.11 6.03 -3.74
C ASP A 153 7.30 4.67 -4.44
N VAL A 154 6.52 4.51 -5.51
CA VAL A 154 6.48 3.29 -6.31
C VAL A 154 7.74 3.17 -7.17
N VAL A 155 8.16 4.28 -7.79
CA VAL A 155 9.27 4.29 -8.74
C VAL A 155 10.32 5.32 -8.33
N TYR A 156 11.55 4.82 -8.15
CA TYR A 156 12.72 5.64 -7.88
C TYR A 156 13.59 5.86 -9.12
N SER A 157 14.12 7.05 -9.34
CA SER A 157 13.74 8.31 -8.71
C SER A 157 12.65 9.01 -9.53
N PHE A 158 11.95 9.98 -8.93
CA PHE A 158 11.07 10.92 -9.64
C PHE A 158 9.87 10.30 -10.40
N GLY A 159 9.46 9.07 -10.07
CA GLY A 159 8.24 8.51 -10.64
C GLY A 159 8.29 8.37 -12.16
N GLU A 160 9.48 8.25 -12.75
CA GLU A 160 9.64 8.33 -14.21
C GLU A 160 9.04 7.11 -14.91
N ALA A 161 8.25 7.37 -15.95
CA ALA A 161 7.55 6.35 -16.74
C ALA A 161 8.47 5.21 -17.22
N GLN A 162 9.70 5.54 -17.65
CA GLN A 162 10.65 4.56 -18.19
C GLN A 162 11.09 3.46 -17.21
N TYR A 163 10.93 3.68 -15.90
CA TYR A 163 11.34 2.72 -14.87
C TYR A 163 10.17 1.95 -14.25
N TYR A 164 8.92 2.23 -14.63
CA TYR A 164 7.74 1.51 -14.13
C TYR A 164 7.78 0.01 -14.45
N TYR A 165 8.31 -0.36 -15.61
CA TYR A 165 8.44 -1.76 -15.96
C TYR A 165 9.26 -2.50 -14.90
N ASP A 166 10.48 -2.01 -14.64
CA ASP A 166 11.46 -2.65 -13.77
C ASP A 166 11.15 -2.54 -12.28
N GLN A 167 10.41 -1.51 -11.86
CA GLN A 167 10.20 -1.21 -10.44
C GLN A 167 8.77 -1.44 -9.95
N PHE A 168 7.81 -1.67 -10.86
CA PHE A 168 6.42 -1.97 -10.48
C PHE A 168 5.88 -3.20 -11.21
N TYR A 169 5.88 -3.17 -12.54
CA TYR A 169 5.22 -4.23 -13.30
C TYR A 169 5.96 -5.57 -13.21
N GLU A 170 7.28 -5.57 -13.35
CA GLU A 170 8.09 -6.78 -13.29
C GLU A 170 8.16 -7.36 -11.88
N PRO A 171 8.42 -6.59 -10.79
CA PRO A 171 8.44 -7.15 -9.44
C PRO A 171 7.11 -7.79 -9.05
N TYR A 172 5.98 -7.13 -9.34
CA TYR A 172 4.65 -7.61 -8.99
C TYR A 172 3.97 -8.41 -10.12
N ARG A 173 4.75 -9.00 -11.03
CA ARG A 173 4.24 -9.76 -12.19
C ARG A 173 3.36 -10.96 -11.80
N ASN A 174 3.64 -11.62 -10.67
CA ASN A 174 2.91 -12.80 -10.22
C ASN A 174 1.98 -12.52 -9.03
N TYR A 175 2.07 -11.35 -8.39
CA TYR A 175 1.19 -10.95 -7.28
C TYR A 175 -0.29 -10.94 -7.72
N PRO A 176 -1.13 -11.89 -7.25
CA PRO A 176 -2.40 -12.24 -7.91
C PRO A 176 -3.59 -11.35 -7.55
N ALA A 177 -3.37 -10.30 -6.74
CA ALA A 177 -4.42 -9.44 -6.22
C ALA A 177 -4.26 -7.97 -6.69
N PRO A 178 -5.31 -7.15 -6.57
CA PRO A 178 -5.23 -5.72 -6.87
C PRO A 178 -4.13 -5.02 -6.09
N ILE A 179 -3.46 -4.05 -6.73
CA ILE A 179 -2.49 -3.17 -6.08
C ILE A 179 -2.99 -1.74 -6.17
N PHE A 180 -3.46 -1.20 -5.05
CA PHE A 180 -3.77 0.23 -4.92
C PHE A 180 -2.52 0.96 -4.46
N ALA A 181 -2.40 2.24 -4.75
CA ALA A 181 -1.26 3.04 -4.36
C ALA A 181 -1.68 4.44 -3.90
N LEU A 182 -1.04 4.90 -2.82
CA LEU A 182 -0.81 6.31 -2.56
C LEU A 182 0.29 6.81 -3.52
N ALA A 183 0.27 8.10 -3.84
CA ALA A 183 1.44 8.76 -4.42
C ALA A 183 2.35 9.30 -3.30
N GLY A 184 3.65 9.06 -3.40
CA GLY A 184 4.67 9.65 -2.54
C GLY A 184 5.34 10.88 -3.17
N ASN A 185 6.39 11.40 -2.53
CA ASN A 185 7.09 12.57 -3.03
C ASN A 185 7.84 12.26 -4.33
N HIS A 186 8.39 11.05 -4.49
CA HIS A 186 9.04 10.65 -5.73
C HIS A 186 8.05 10.49 -6.87
N ASP A 187 6.83 10.03 -6.61
CA ASP A 187 5.82 9.89 -7.67
C ASP A 187 5.33 11.23 -8.23
N GLY A 188 5.38 12.30 -7.42
CA GLY A 188 4.95 13.64 -7.80
C GLY A 188 6.09 14.58 -8.21
N MET A 189 7.30 14.41 -7.69
CA MET A 189 8.45 15.27 -7.99
C MET A 189 8.93 15.03 -9.42
N VAL A 190 9.22 16.12 -10.13
CA VAL A 190 9.76 16.06 -11.49
C VAL A 190 11.24 16.41 -11.44
N ALA A 191 12.07 15.56 -12.05
CA ALA A 191 13.50 15.82 -12.17
C ALA A 191 13.76 17.17 -12.88
N PRO A 192 14.73 17.99 -12.44
CA PRO A 192 15.08 19.21 -13.14
C PRO A 192 15.45 18.96 -14.61
N ASN A 193 15.02 19.87 -15.49
CA ASN A 193 15.30 19.84 -16.93
C ASN A 193 14.63 18.72 -17.73
N VAL A 194 13.62 18.03 -17.18
CA VAL A 194 12.73 17.15 -17.96
C VAL A 194 11.38 17.81 -18.18
N THR A 195 10.64 17.38 -19.20
CA THR A 195 9.34 17.97 -19.58
C THR A 195 8.13 17.22 -19.03
N ALA A 196 8.35 16.14 -18.26
CA ALA A 196 7.28 15.38 -17.64
C ALA A 196 6.46 16.26 -16.68
N ARG A 197 5.16 15.95 -16.54
CA ARG A 197 4.30 16.63 -15.57
C ARG A 197 4.32 15.90 -14.22
N PRO A 198 4.12 16.60 -13.09
CA PRO A 198 3.92 15.97 -11.79
C PRO A 198 2.85 14.88 -11.86
N LEU A 199 3.12 13.73 -11.23
CA LEU A 199 2.22 12.58 -11.14
C LEU A 199 1.85 11.93 -12.49
N GLU A 200 2.46 12.32 -13.61
CA GLU A 200 2.00 11.90 -14.95
C GLU A 200 1.98 10.38 -15.13
N ALA A 201 3.05 9.69 -14.75
CA ALA A 201 3.11 8.24 -14.84
C ALA A 201 2.24 7.57 -13.77
N PHE A 202 2.18 8.14 -12.56
CA PHE A 202 1.33 7.64 -11.48
C PHE A 202 -0.14 7.63 -11.89
N LEU A 203 -0.65 8.76 -12.43
CA LEU A 203 -2.03 8.88 -12.87
C LEU A 203 -2.37 7.91 -14.00
N ARG A 204 -1.41 7.62 -14.89
CA ARG A 204 -1.61 6.67 -15.98
C ARG A 204 -1.70 5.22 -15.49
N ASN A 205 -0.86 4.84 -14.53
CA ASN A 205 -0.74 3.45 -14.06
C ASN A 205 -1.69 3.11 -12.90
N PHE A 206 -2.12 4.09 -12.11
CA PHE A 206 -3.00 3.85 -10.97
C PHE A 206 -4.38 4.51 -11.08
N CYS A 207 -4.54 5.54 -11.91
CA CYS A 207 -5.76 6.36 -11.97
C CYS A 207 -6.40 6.40 -13.36
N ALA A 208 -6.21 5.36 -14.16
CA ALA A 208 -6.83 5.23 -15.48
C ALA A 208 -8.36 5.33 -15.38
N GLU A 209 -9.02 5.76 -16.46
CA GLU A 209 -10.49 5.84 -16.46
C GLU A 209 -11.15 4.46 -16.58
N GLN A 210 -10.45 3.51 -17.21
CA GLN A 210 -10.88 2.14 -17.46
C GLN A 210 -9.65 1.21 -17.41
N PRO A 211 -9.85 -0.12 -17.23
CA PRO A 211 -8.76 -1.09 -17.31
C PRO A 211 -8.00 -0.98 -18.64
N VAL A 212 -6.68 -0.87 -18.57
CA VAL A 212 -5.82 -0.71 -19.74
C VAL A 212 -4.43 -1.27 -19.44
N HIS A 213 -3.80 -1.93 -20.41
CA HIS A 213 -2.36 -2.19 -20.35
C HIS A 213 -1.64 -0.93 -20.81
N THR A 214 -0.91 -0.30 -19.91
CA THR A 214 -0.11 0.88 -20.23
C THR A 214 1.15 0.49 -21.01
N PRO A 215 1.76 1.40 -21.76
CA PRO A 215 3.07 1.15 -22.38
C PRO A 215 4.12 0.69 -21.35
N GLU A 216 4.03 1.22 -20.12
CA GLU A 216 4.91 0.86 -19.00
C GLU A 216 4.80 -0.60 -18.56
N ALA A 217 3.65 -1.26 -18.77
CA ALA A 217 3.47 -2.68 -18.48
C ALA A 217 4.26 -3.59 -19.44
N GLY A 218 4.75 -3.03 -20.56
CA GLY A 218 5.40 -3.79 -21.61
C GLY A 218 4.52 -4.96 -22.07
N GLY A 219 5.10 -6.15 -22.07
CA GLY A 219 4.39 -7.39 -22.45
C GLY A 219 3.60 -8.04 -21.32
N LEU A 220 3.54 -7.45 -20.12
CA LEU A 220 2.81 -8.03 -18.99
C LEU A 220 1.30 -7.72 -19.07
N ASP A 221 0.53 -8.60 -18.45
CA ASP A 221 -0.94 -8.59 -18.46
C ASP A 221 -1.53 -7.76 -17.33
N ARG A 222 -0.75 -7.38 -16.31
CA ARG A 222 -1.26 -6.50 -15.24
C ARG A 222 -1.77 -5.19 -15.85
N THR A 223 -3.03 -4.87 -15.63
CA THR A 223 -3.63 -3.61 -16.08
C THR A 223 -3.33 -2.47 -15.10
N ALA A 224 -3.36 -1.24 -15.59
CA ALA A 224 -3.44 -0.07 -14.73
C ALA A 224 -4.70 -0.10 -13.85
N MET A 225 -4.60 0.51 -12.66
CA MET A 225 -5.73 0.65 -11.76
C MET A 225 -6.62 1.85 -12.14
N ILE A 226 -7.83 1.85 -11.60
CA ILE A 226 -8.87 2.87 -11.89
C ILE A 226 -9.15 3.78 -10.69
N GLN A 227 -8.14 4.03 -9.85
CA GLN A 227 -8.31 4.92 -8.71
C GLN A 227 -8.83 6.29 -9.18
N PRO A 228 -9.73 6.94 -8.44
CA PRO A 228 -10.32 8.20 -8.92
C PRO A 228 -9.30 9.34 -9.05
N GLY A 229 -8.18 9.24 -8.34
CA GLY A 229 -7.07 10.19 -8.35
C GLY A 229 -6.12 9.90 -7.21
N VAL A 230 -5.36 10.91 -6.76
CA VAL A 230 -4.33 10.75 -5.70
C VAL A 230 -4.87 10.81 -4.28
N TYR A 231 -6.13 11.22 -4.10
CA TYR A 231 -6.86 11.16 -2.84
C TYR A 231 -8.25 10.55 -3.07
N PHE A 232 -8.67 9.62 -2.22
CA PHE A 232 -9.95 8.91 -2.35
C PHE A 232 -10.25 8.07 -1.11
N THR A 233 -11.50 7.69 -0.91
CA THR A 233 -11.87 6.66 0.07
C THR A 233 -11.87 5.31 -0.65
N PHE A 234 -11.03 4.38 -0.20
CA PHE A 234 -11.09 2.98 -0.61
C PHE A 234 -11.98 2.18 0.34
N GLU A 235 -12.93 1.43 -0.20
CA GLU A 235 -13.84 0.58 0.58
C GLU A 235 -13.68 -0.89 0.22
N ALA A 236 -13.46 -1.70 1.24
CA ALA A 236 -13.56 -3.16 1.17
C ALA A 236 -14.45 -3.66 2.32
N PRO A 237 -14.90 -4.92 2.30
CA PRO A 237 -15.59 -5.47 3.47
C PRO A 237 -14.77 -5.25 4.74
N LEU A 238 -15.42 -4.83 5.82
CA LEU A 238 -14.82 -4.62 7.15
C LEU A 238 -13.79 -3.47 7.27
N VAL A 239 -13.32 -2.87 6.18
CA VAL A 239 -12.32 -1.78 6.24
C VAL A 239 -12.60 -0.64 5.25
N ARG A 240 -12.45 0.59 5.73
CA ARG A 240 -12.36 1.81 4.92
C ARG A 240 -10.99 2.46 5.10
N ILE A 241 -10.35 2.79 3.99
CA ILE A 241 -9.08 3.50 3.97
C ILE A 241 -9.30 4.87 3.34
N VAL A 242 -9.06 5.93 4.09
CA VAL A 242 -9.08 7.31 3.59
C VAL A 242 -7.68 7.64 3.10
N CYS A 243 -7.52 7.72 1.79
CA CYS A 243 -6.25 7.91 1.09
C CYS A 243 -5.98 9.40 0.88
N LEU A 244 -4.87 9.90 1.42
CA LEU A 244 -4.44 11.29 1.27
C LEU A 244 -3.11 11.35 0.50
N TYR A 245 -2.96 12.37 -0.33
CA TYR A 245 -1.72 12.70 -1.02
C TYR A 245 -0.94 13.76 -0.24
N SER A 246 0.20 13.37 0.34
CA SER A 246 1.06 14.23 1.16
C SER A 246 2.05 15.09 0.36
N ASN A 247 1.93 15.15 -0.97
CA ASN A 247 2.68 16.05 -1.86
C ASN A 247 4.19 15.78 -1.97
N THR A 248 4.96 16.69 -2.59
CA THR A 248 6.28 16.44 -3.18
C THR A 248 7.48 16.97 -2.40
N LEU A 249 7.28 17.57 -1.23
CA LEU A 249 8.42 17.96 -0.41
C LEU A 249 9.13 16.70 0.10
N GLU A 250 10.41 16.83 0.43
CA GLU A 250 11.12 15.75 1.15
C GLU A 250 10.56 15.65 2.57
N ASP A 251 10.59 16.75 3.31
CA ASP A 251 9.90 16.89 4.58
C ASP A 251 9.44 18.35 4.74
N PRO A 252 8.35 18.62 5.46
CA PRO A 252 7.31 17.67 5.89
C PRO A 252 6.30 17.38 4.76
N GLY A 253 5.44 16.38 4.97
CA GLY A 253 4.27 16.13 4.13
C GLY A 253 3.20 17.22 4.25
N VAL A 254 2.40 17.39 3.19
CA VAL A 254 1.44 18.49 3.05
C VAL A 254 0.11 18.00 2.47
N ILE A 255 -0.97 18.13 3.25
CA ILE A 255 -2.36 17.90 2.82
C ILE A 255 -3.21 19.19 2.76
N SER A 256 -2.55 20.34 3.05
CA SER A 256 -3.01 21.73 3.33
C SER A 256 -3.89 21.84 4.60
N SER A 257 -4.04 22.94 5.34
CA SER A 257 -4.36 24.34 5.00
C SER A 257 -3.22 25.34 5.03
N GLU A 258 -2.26 25.14 4.14
CA GLU A 258 -1.13 26.05 3.95
C GLU A 258 -1.45 27.25 3.04
N GLY A 259 -2.69 27.74 3.15
CA GLY A 259 -3.24 28.96 2.54
C GLY A 259 -2.69 30.27 3.11
N GLY A 260 -1.40 30.27 3.44
CA GLY A 260 -0.55 31.43 3.71
C GLY A 260 0.85 31.23 3.13
N ARG A 261 1.46 30.04 3.33
CA ARG A 261 2.79 29.69 2.82
C ARG A 261 2.79 29.26 1.35
N TRP A 262 1.77 28.52 0.92
CA TRP A 262 1.63 27.97 -0.44
C TRP A 262 0.19 28.15 -0.98
N PRO A 263 -0.16 29.34 -1.50
CA PRO A 263 -1.54 29.67 -1.88
C PRO A 263 -2.12 28.82 -3.01
N ASN A 264 -1.27 28.10 -3.76
CA ASN A 264 -1.69 27.24 -4.87
C ASN A 264 -2.04 25.81 -4.44
N VAL A 265 -1.79 25.43 -3.19
CA VAL A 265 -2.18 24.12 -2.64
C VAL A 265 -3.48 24.33 -1.87
N THR A 266 -4.58 23.78 -2.39
CA THR A 266 -5.95 24.03 -1.89
C THR A 266 -6.37 23.05 -0.81
N ASP A 267 -7.35 23.44 0.01
CA ASP A 267 -7.97 22.63 1.06
C ASP A 267 -8.94 21.56 0.53
N VAL A 268 -8.77 21.13 -0.72
CA VAL A 268 -9.61 20.10 -1.34
C VAL A 268 -9.52 18.78 -0.57
N GLN A 269 -8.33 18.41 -0.08
CA GLN A 269 -8.13 17.19 0.69
C GLN A 269 -8.69 17.30 2.11
N LEU A 270 -8.65 18.46 2.74
CA LEU A 270 -9.30 18.67 4.04
C LEU A 270 -10.81 18.59 3.92
N THR A 271 -11.38 19.19 2.86
CA THR A 271 -12.81 19.09 2.56
C THR A 271 -13.22 17.64 2.30
N PHE A 272 -12.40 16.90 1.55
CA PHE A 272 -12.57 15.47 1.31
C PHE A 272 -12.53 14.66 2.62
N LEU A 273 -11.49 14.84 3.44
CA LEU A 273 -11.34 14.14 4.70
C LEU A 273 -12.53 14.41 5.62
N GLU A 274 -12.97 15.68 5.72
CA GLU A 274 -14.13 16.04 6.52
C GLU A 274 -15.41 15.36 6.02
N THR A 275 -15.61 15.34 4.70
CA THR A 275 -16.76 14.69 4.07
C THR A 275 -16.78 13.19 4.37
N ALA A 276 -15.64 12.50 4.19
CA ALA A 276 -15.50 11.08 4.45
C ALA A 276 -15.76 10.73 5.93
N LEU A 277 -15.18 11.50 6.85
CA LEU A 277 -15.38 11.28 8.30
C LEU A 277 -16.81 11.59 8.75
N ARG A 278 -17.48 12.59 8.15
CA ARG A 278 -18.91 12.84 8.37
C ARG A 278 -19.76 11.67 7.89
N ARG A 279 -19.45 11.08 6.72
CA ARG A 279 -20.14 9.90 6.21
C ARG A 279 -20.00 8.70 7.14
N VAL A 280 -18.77 8.42 7.60
CA VAL A 280 -18.50 7.38 8.62
C VAL A 280 -19.39 7.57 9.86
N LYS A 281 -19.52 8.81 10.36
CA LYS A 281 -20.36 9.11 11.52
C LYS A 281 -21.84 8.86 11.27
N VAL A 282 -22.36 9.36 10.14
CA VAL A 282 -23.78 9.24 9.78
C VAL A 282 -24.19 7.78 9.61
N GLU A 283 -23.34 6.99 8.96
CA GLU A 283 -23.57 5.56 8.73
C GLU A 283 -23.34 4.71 9.98
N LYS A 284 -22.73 5.26 11.04
CA LYS A 284 -22.28 4.52 12.22
C LYS A 284 -21.41 3.32 11.82
N TYR A 285 -20.50 3.56 10.88
CA TYR A 285 -19.70 2.50 10.27
C TYR A 285 -18.91 1.74 11.36
N GLY A 286 -19.17 0.44 11.47
CA GLY A 286 -18.59 -0.43 12.51
C GLY A 286 -17.31 -1.17 12.11
N GLY A 287 -16.83 -0.98 10.87
CA GLY A 287 -15.57 -1.57 10.41
C GLY A 287 -14.34 -0.74 10.80
N ALA A 288 -13.17 -1.26 10.46
CA ALA A 288 -11.91 -0.52 10.63
C ALA A 288 -11.87 0.72 9.74
N LEU A 289 -11.31 1.79 10.28
CA LEU A 289 -11.13 3.07 9.60
C LEU A 289 -9.64 3.37 9.66
N ILE A 290 -9.00 3.43 8.51
CA ILE A 290 -7.58 3.72 8.38
C ILE A 290 -7.44 5.05 7.63
N ILE A 291 -6.56 5.93 8.07
CA ILE A 291 -6.10 7.04 7.23
C ILE A 291 -4.70 6.66 6.74
N ALA A 292 -4.48 6.75 5.43
CA ALA A 292 -3.21 6.40 4.81
C ALA A 292 -2.66 7.57 4.00
N MET A 293 -1.38 7.89 4.20
CA MET A 293 -0.64 8.90 3.43
C MET A 293 0.84 8.54 3.38
N HIS A 294 1.58 9.00 2.37
CA HIS A 294 2.98 8.59 2.22
C HIS A 294 3.87 9.16 3.34
N HIS A 295 3.84 10.47 3.58
CA HIS A 295 4.64 11.07 4.65
C HIS A 295 4.09 10.71 6.03
N PRO A 296 4.93 10.27 6.97
CA PRO A 296 4.52 9.94 8.32
C PRO A 296 4.27 11.19 9.16
N ALA A 297 3.25 11.13 10.02
CA ALA A 297 3.05 12.13 11.06
C ALA A 297 4.19 12.08 12.10
N TYR A 298 4.61 10.87 12.48
CA TYR A 298 5.66 10.62 13.45
C TYR A 298 6.81 9.85 12.82
N THR A 299 8.03 10.32 13.04
CA THR A 299 9.25 9.56 12.77
C THR A 299 10.20 9.66 13.95
N TRP A 300 11.02 8.63 14.10
CA TRP A 300 12.29 8.67 14.77
C TRP A 300 13.39 8.64 13.72
N GLY A 301 14.54 9.24 14.01
CA GLY A 301 15.73 9.16 13.16
C GLY A 301 16.26 10.53 12.75
N ILE A 302 17.23 10.52 11.83
CA ILE A 302 17.96 11.72 11.39
C ILE A 302 17.79 12.01 9.89
N HIS A 303 17.17 11.09 9.14
CA HIS A 303 17.05 11.16 7.68
C HIS A 303 15.74 11.81 7.22
N HIS A 304 14.61 11.41 7.84
CA HIS A 304 13.29 11.94 7.55
C HIS A 304 12.61 12.44 8.83
N ASN A 305 11.85 13.52 8.70
CA ASN A 305 11.20 14.19 9.82
C ASN A 305 9.70 13.91 9.85
N GLY A 306 9.11 13.93 11.04
CA GLY A 306 7.65 13.88 11.16
C GLY A 306 6.98 15.10 10.54
N SER A 307 5.68 14.98 10.30
CA SER A 307 4.86 16.01 9.66
C SER A 307 3.85 16.63 10.64
N PRO A 308 4.29 17.50 11.58
CA PRO A 308 3.45 18.01 12.67
C PRO A 308 2.30 18.89 12.19
N GLU A 309 2.50 19.75 11.18
CA GLU A 309 1.40 20.59 10.64
C GLU A 309 0.37 19.73 9.89
N MET A 310 0.80 18.72 9.14
CA MET A 310 -0.11 17.75 8.51
C MET A 310 -0.95 17.03 9.56
N LEU A 311 -0.34 16.55 10.64
CA LEU A 311 -1.04 15.91 11.75
C LEU A 311 -2.05 16.86 12.42
N LYS A 312 -1.68 18.13 12.61
CA LYS A 312 -2.56 19.16 13.19
C LYS A 312 -3.79 19.43 12.30
N GLU A 313 -3.64 19.44 10.99
CA GLU A 313 -4.78 19.59 10.08
C GLU A 313 -5.68 18.35 10.10
N MET A 314 -5.12 17.14 10.15
CA MET A 314 -5.90 15.92 10.37
C MET A 314 -6.69 15.97 11.67
N ASP A 315 -6.06 16.39 12.77
CA ASP A 315 -6.70 16.51 14.09
C ASP A 315 -7.82 17.53 14.10
N LYS A 316 -7.65 18.65 13.41
CA LYS A 316 -8.70 19.67 13.27
C LYS A 316 -9.95 19.04 12.65
N VAL A 317 -9.80 18.23 11.61
CA VAL A 317 -10.91 17.53 10.97
C VAL A 317 -11.48 16.42 11.86
N CYS A 318 -10.64 15.62 12.52
CA CYS A 318 -11.09 14.58 13.46
C CYS A 318 -11.89 15.18 14.63
N ASN A 319 -11.45 16.31 15.18
CA ASN A 319 -12.16 17.05 16.21
C ASN A 319 -13.49 17.63 15.70
N ALA A 320 -13.50 18.25 14.51
CA ALA A 320 -14.71 18.84 13.93
C ALA A 320 -15.80 17.80 13.62
N THR A 321 -15.40 16.59 13.25
CA THR A 321 -16.33 15.49 12.93
C THR A 321 -16.66 14.64 14.17
N GLY A 322 -15.75 14.57 15.15
CA GLY A 322 -15.81 13.64 16.27
C GLY A 322 -15.49 12.20 15.87
N VAL A 323 -14.87 11.99 14.70
CA VAL A 323 -14.45 10.67 14.21
C VAL A 323 -12.93 10.65 14.11
N TRP A 324 -12.33 9.61 14.67
CA TRP A 324 -10.89 9.36 14.63
C TRP A 324 -10.61 8.02 13.92
N PRO A 325 -9.44 7.84 13.28
CA PRO A 325 -9.09 6.55 12.70
C PRO A 325 -8.82 5.50 13.78
N HIS A 326 -8.95 4.23 13.40
CA HIS A 326 -8.46 3.08 14.16
C HIS A 326 -6.95 2.88 13.97
N ALA A 327 -6.38 3.29 12.84
CA ALA A 327 -4.93 3.29 12.60
C ALA A 327 -4.53 4.33 11.54
N VAL A 328 -3.26 4.72 11.53
CA VAL A 328 -2.65 5.52 10.47
C VAL A 328 -1.49 4.76 9.85
N LEU A 329 -1.50 4.63 8.53
CA LEU A 329 -0.43 3.96 7.77
C LEU A 329 0.34 4.97 6.92
N SER A 330 1.66 4.84 6.90
CA SER A 330 2.58 5.71 6.17
C SER A 330 3.87 5.01 5.78
N ALA A 331 4.73 5.70 5.04
CA ALA A 331 6.00 5.17 4.54
C ALA A 331 7.08 6.27 4.58
N HIS A 332 7.81 6.53 3.49
CA HIS A 332 8.78 7.63 3.33
C HIS A 332 10.07 7.49 4.14
N ALA A 333 9.97 7.21 5.45
CA ALA A 333 11.16 6.83 6.20
C ALA A 333 11.55 5.41 5.81
N HIS A 334 12.76 5.21 5.28
CA HIS A 334 13.21 3.93 4.75
C HIS A 334 13.52 2.85 5.81
N ASN A 335 12.56 2.57 6.69
CA ASN A 335 12.58 1.60 7.78
C ASN A 335 11.14 1.31 8.24
N TYR A 336 11.00 0.34 9.14
CA TYR A 336 9.78 0.10 9.89
C TYR A 336 9.78 0.89 11.19
N GLN A 337 8.68 1.54 11.52
CA GLN A 337 8.45 2.20 12.81
C GLN A 337 7.02 2.04 13.26
N ARG A 338 6.81 1.89 14.57
CA ARG A 338 5.48 1.88 15.18
C ARG A 338 5.40 2.84 16.34
N PHE A 339 4.36 3.66 16.33
CA PHE A 339 4.01 4.56 17.42
C PHE A 339 2.59 4.27 17.90
N THR A 340 2.34 4.48 19.18
CA THR A 340 0.98 4.55 19.73
C THR A 340 0.69 5.98 20.16
N ARG A 341 -0.39 6.55 19.63
CA ARG A 341 -0.93 7.83 20.10
C ARG A 341 -2.15 7.59 20.97
N ALA A 342 -2.07 8.02 22.23
CA ALA A 342 -3.20 8.04 23.14
C ALA A 342 -3.85 9.43 23.13
N VAL A 343 -5.12 9.50 22.67
CA VAL A 343 -5.89 10.75 22.52
C VAL A 343 -7.37 10.47 22.76
N ASN A 344 -8.06 11.30 23.56
CA ASN A 344 -9.50 11.16 23.84
C ASN A 344 -9.93 9.73 24.23
N ASP A 345 -9.19 9.11 25.16
CA ASP A 345 -9.33 7.69 25.56
C ASP A 345 -9.15 6.66 24.44
N MET A 346 -8.76 7.04 23.23
CA MET A 346 -8.42 6.12 22.15
C MET A 346 -6.92 5.84 22.15
N GLN A 347 -6.52 4.66 21.68
CA GLN A 347 -5.14 4.33 21.34
C GLN A 347 -5.06 4.01 19.85
N ILE A 348 -4.36 4.86 19.10
CA ILE A 348 -4.27 4.80 17.65
C ILE A 348 -2.83 4.44 17.28
N PRO A 349 -2.56 3.28 16.67
CA PRO A 349 -1.26 2.99 16.09
C PRO A 349 -1.01 3.86 14.85
N TYR A 350 0.17 4.46 14.80
CA TYR A 350 0.75 5.10 13.62
C TYR A 350 1.91 4.22 13.17
N VAL A 351 1.80 3.62 11.99
CA VAL A 351 2.77 2.66 11.48
C VAL A 351 3.43 3.21 10.23
N VAL A 352 4.76 3.15 10.21
CA VAL A 352 5.60 3.47 9.07
C VAL A 352 6.11 2.16 8.50
N GLY A 353 5.78 1.87 7.25
CA GLY A 353 6.28 0.74 6.48
C GLY A 353 6.93 1.24 5.19
N GLY A 354 8.04 1.97 5.32
CA GLY A 354 8.77 2.54 4.18
C GLY A 354 10.00 1.74 3.78
N ASN A 355 10.06 0.46 4.13
CA ASN A 355 11.20 -0.42 3.81
C ASN A 355 10.80 -1.54 2.85
N GLY A 356 10.03 -1.22 1.81
CA GLY A 356 9.59 -2.18 0.80
C GLY A 356 10.63 -2.61 -0.22
N GLY A 357 11.81 -1.97 -0.25
CA GLY A 357 12.89 -2.32 -1.18
C GLY A 357 13.87 -1.18 -1.45
N HIS A 358 13.52 0.06 -1.08
CA HIS A 358 14.34 1.25 -1.30
C HIS A 358 15.32 1.55 -0.14
N GLY A 359 16.47 2.14 -0.49
CA GLY A 359 17.67 2.32 0.35
C GLY A 359 17.44 2.53 1.86
N LYS A 360 17.63 1.46 2.65
CA LYS A 360 17.43 1.43 4.10
C LYS A 360 18.11 2.59 4.82
N SER A 361 17.37 3.21 5.73
CA SER A 361 17.81 4.32 6.55
C SER A 361 17.99 3.88 8.01
N PRO A 362 19.20 3.98 8.59
CA PRO A 362 19.45 3.58 9.96
C PRO A 362 18.74 4.51 10.95
N LEU A 363 18.29 3.95 12.08
CA LEU A 363 17.82 4.72 13.23
C LEU A 363 18.91 4.84 14.28
N ARG A 364 19.19 6.07 14.73
CA ARG A 364 20.20 6.38 15.75
C ARG A 364 19.65 7.38 16.75
N GLN A 365 20.13 7.32 17.99
CA GLN A 365 19.94 8.41 18.95
C GLN A 365 20.80 9.64 18.60
N THR A 366 20.32 10.83 18.95
CA THR A 366 21.12 12.05 18.98
C THR A 366 22.30 11.86 19.95
N GLY A 367 23.54 11.86 19.44
CA GLY A 367 24.75 11.55 20.22
C GLY A 367 25.32 10.14 20.01
N GLY A 368 24.65 9.30 19.22
CA GLY A 368 25.07 7.92 18.94
C GLY A 368 24.59 6.92 19.98
N GLY A 369 24.01 5.80 19.54
CA GLY A 369 23.49 4.76 20.43
C GLY A 369 22.33 3.97 19.81
N VAL A 370 22.08 2.77 20.34
CA VAL A 370 20.92 1.93 19.99
C VAL A 370 19.69 2.44 20.75
N ILE A 371 18.54 2.48 20.08
CA ILE A 371 17.28 2.91 20.70
C ILE A 371 16.65 1.70 21.39
N ARG A 372 16.27 1.83 22.65
CA ARG A 372 15.52 0.82 23.39
C ARG A 372 14.08 1.28 23.54
N THR A 373 13.16 0.63 22.83
CA THR A 373 11.72 0.90 22.91
C THR A 373 11.06 0.03 24.00
N PRO A 374 9.88 0.43 24.52
CA PRO A 374 9.13 1.63 24.19
C PRO A 374 9.73 2.92 24.78
N VAL A 375 9.60 4.04 24.05
CA VAL A 375 10.04 5.39 24.50
C VAL A 375 8.90 6.38 24.35
N ALA A 376 8.55 7.11 25.42
CA ALA A 376 7.62 8.24 25.30
C ALA A 376 8.29 9.39 24.52
N ILE A 377 7.60 9.92 23.50
CA ILE A 377 8.07 11.07 22.73
C ILE A 377 7.18 12.29 22.98
N PRO A 378 7.72 13.52 22.84
CA PRO A 378 6.91 14.71 22.85
C PRO A 378 5.79 14.61 21.80
N ALA A 379 4.57 14.94 22.19
CA ALA A 379 3.47 15.05 21.25
C ALA A 379 3.79 16.15 20.21
N LEU A 380 3.45 15.88 18.94
CA LEU A 380 3.62 16.82 17.84
C LEU A 380 2.44 17.81 17.73
N THR A 381 1.35 17.58 18.48
CA THR A 381 0.13 18.38 18.46
C THR A 381 -0.24 18.85 19.86
N LEU A 382 -0.68 20.12 19.99
CA LEU A 382 -1.38 20.84 21.08
C LEU A 382 -1.36 20.33 22.56
N GLY A 383 -0.37 19.54 22.99
CA GLY A 383 0.08 19.42 24.38
C GLY A 383 -0.76 18.57 25.33
N THR A 384 -1.66 17.70 24.86
CA THR A 384 -2.49 16.84 25.75
C THR A 384 -2.47 15.35 25.42
N ASP A 385 -2.11 14.96 24.21
CA ASP A 385 -1.95 13.55 23.82
C ASP A 385 -0.60 12.99 24.27
N ARG A 386 -0.52 11.67 24.36
CA ARG A 386 0.71 10.94 24.70
C ARG A 386 1.10 10.07 23.52
N VAL A 387 2.35 10.18 23.09
CA VAL A 387 2.88 9.37 22.00
C VAL A 387 4.01 8.48 22.53
N THR A 388 3.94 7.21 22.21
CA THR A 388 4.98 6.23 22.53
C THR A 388 5.56 5.71 21.22
N PHE A 389 6.87 5.76 21.06
CA PHE A 389 7.60 5.01 20.05
C PHE A 389 7.77 3.58 20.53
N GLU A 390 7.02 2.65 19.94
CA GLU A 390 6.81 1.29 20.46
C GLU A 390 7.85 0.30 19.95
N ASN A 391 8.15 0.35 18.66
CA ASN A 391 9.08 -0.59 18.03
C ASN A 391 9.58 -0.06 16.68
N TYR A 392 10.65 -0.66 16.18
CA TYR A 392 11.23 -0.34 14.87
C TYR A 392 12.07 -1.48 14.32
N ASP A 393 12.29 -1.44 13.02
CA ASP A 393 13.31 -2.21 12.34
C ASP A 393 13.93 -1.35 11.23
N CYS A 394 15.22 -1.09 11.35
CA CYS A 394 16.00 -0.32 10.38
C CYS A 394 17.11 -1.15 9.73
N LEU A 395 17.10 -2.47 9.94
CA LEU A 395 18.09 -3.40 9.42
C LEU A 395 17.54 -4.17 8.23
N ASP A 396 16.26 -4.48 8.22
CA ASP A 396 15.66 -5.31 7.19
C ASP A 396 14.70 -4.52 6.29
N TYR A 397 14.44 -5.12 5.12
CA TYR A 397 13.27 -4.77 4.33
C TYR A 397 12.08 -5.58 4.85
N GLY A 398 10.86 -5.23 4.46
CA GLY A 398 9.69 -5.96 4.92
C GLY A 398 8.39 -5.40 4.36
N TYR A 399 7.28 -5.90 4.88
CA TYR A 399 5.94 -5.46 4.52
C TYR A 399 5.00 -5.56 5.72
N LEU A 400 3.87 -4.86 5.64
CA LEU A 400 2.79 -5.00 6.59
C LEU A 400 1.76 -6.01 6.08
N ARG A 401 1.29 -6.87 6.97
CA ARG A 401 0.12 -7.72 6.76
C ARG A 401 -0.97 -7.25 7.72
N VAL A 402 -2.11 -6.82 7.18
CA VAL A 402 -3.19 -6.22 7.95
C VAL A 402 -4.42 -7.11 7.89
N SER A 403 -4.89 -7.57 9.04
CA SER A 403 -6.09 -8.41 9.16
C SER A 403 -7.18 -7.64 9.89
N VAL A 404 -8.37 -7.60 9.30
CA VAL A 404 -9.52 -6.88 9.86
C VAL A 404 -10.71 -7.81 9.95
N ASP A 405 -11.32 -7.82 11.13
CA ASP A 405 -12.48 -8.62 11.46
C ASP A 405 -13.56 -7.72 12.10
N ALA A 406 -14.73 -8.27 12.48
CA ALA A 406 -15.81 -7.45 13.02
C ALA A 406 -15.49 -6.77 14.38
N ARG A 407 -14.41 -7.17 15.05
CA ARG A 407 -14.00 -6.67 16.37
C ARG A 407 -12.59 -6.09 16.37
N GLN A 408 -11.67 -6.59 15.56
CA GLN A 408 -10.24 -6.28 15.66
C GLN A 408 -9.64 -5.84 14.33
N LEU A 409 -8.81 -4.80 14.39
CA LEU A 409 -7.82 -4.45 13.37
C LEU A 409 -6.45 -4.86 13.90
N ARG A 410 -5.78 -5.79 13.22
CA ARG A 410 -4.41 -6.20 13.54
C ARG A 410 -3.47 -5.86 12.40
N ILE A 411 -2.36 -5.22 12.75
CA ILE A 411 -1.27 -4.85 11.83
C ILE A 411 -0.04 -5.61 12.26
N GLU A 412 0.49 -6.40 11.35
CA GLU A 412 1.71 -7.20 11.51
C GLU A 412 2.80 -6.63 10.62
N TYR A 413 4.03 -6.59 11.11
CA TYR A 413 5.22 -6.33 10.31
C TYR A 413 6.01 -7.63 10.14
N HIS A 414 6.36 -7.93 8.91
CA HIS A 414 7.14 -9.10 8.51
C HIS A 414 8.42 -8.63 7.83
N CYS A 415 9.57 -8.92 8.42
CA CYS A 415 10.86 -8.68 7.78
C CYS A 415 11.08 -9.65 6.60
N SER A 416 11.91 -9.28 5.64
CA SER A 416 12.30 -10.14 4.51
C SER A 416 13.60 -10.91 4.71
N SER A 417 14.26 -10.71 5.85
CA SER A 417 15.55 -11.34 6.18
C SER A 417 15.41 -12.75 6.75
N ASP A 418 14.22 -13.13 7.21
CA ASP A 418 13.89 -14.50 7.58
C ASP A 418 13.46 -15.33 6.36
N SER A 419 13.01 -16.56 6.58
CA SER A 419 12.59 -17.44 5.48
C SER A 419 11.40 -16.86 4.71
N SER A 420 11.34 -17.11 3.39
CA SER A 420 10.14 -16.82 2.59
C SER A 420 8.89 -17.49 3.16
N ASP A 421 9.05 -18.63 3.84
CA ASP A 421 8.00 -19.41 4.49
C ASP A 421 7.71 -18.99 5.93
N ALA A 422 8.44 -18.01 6.48
CA ALA A 422 8.18 -17.51 7.81
C ALA A 422 6.93 -16.62 7.81
N LYS A 423 5.89 -17.09 8.53
CA LYS A 423 4.59 -16.42 8.69
C LYS A 423 4.40 -15.74 10.06
N SER A 424 5.40 -15.85 10.94
CA SER A 424 5.34 -15.21 12.26
C SER A 424 5.83 -13.76 12.14
N PRO A 425 5.07 -12.77 12.62
CA PRO A 425 5.47 -11.38 12.48
C PRO A 425 6.63 -11.01 13.40
N SER A 426 7.50 -10.13 12.91
CA SER A 426 8.60 -9.53 13.67
C SER A 426 8.10 -8.50 14.69
N ASP A 427 6.99 -7.82 14.38
CA ASP A 427 6.26 -6.95 15.31
C ASP A 427 4.76 -6.94 14.97
N PHE A 428 3.91 -6.60 15.93
CA PHE A 428 2.47 -6.49 15.69
C PHE A 428 1.78 -5.55 16.68
N VAL A 429 0.60 -5.08 16.28
CA VAL A 429 -0.33 -4.34 17.13
C VAL A 429 -1.76 -4.70 16.78
N THR A 430 -2.65 -4.70 17.76
CA THR A 430 -4.07 -4.98 17.56
C THR A 430 -4.91 -3.95 18.27
N VAL A 431 -5.91 -3.43 17.56
CA VAL A 431 -6.89 -2.45 18.04
C VAL A 431 -8.24 -3.14 18.12
N ASP A 432 -8.91 -3.07 19.27
CA ASP A 432 -10.34 -3.37 19.36
C ASP A 432 -11.13 -2.19 18.76
N LEU A 433 -11.97 -2.48 17.78
CA LEU A 433 -12.71 -1.48 17.01
C LEU A 433 -13.76 -0.75 17.84
N ALA A 434 -14.41 -1.45 18.77
CA ALA A 434 -15.46 -0.87 19.60
C ALA A 434 -14.88 -0.08 20.78
N GLU A 435 -13.91 -0.66 21.47
CA GLU A 435 -13.27 -0.04 22.63
C GLU A 435 -12.26 1.05 22.23
N ARG A 436 -11.72 0.96 21.00
CA ARG A 436 -10.71 1.88 20.44
C ARG A 436 -9.41 1.84 21.27
N LYS A 437 -9.09 0.67 21.80
CA LYS A 437 -7.93 0.38 22.66
C LYS A 437 -7.02 -0.65 21.99
N LEU A 438 -5.74 -0.60 22.34
CA LEU A 438 -4.84 -1.69 22.01
C LEU A 438 -5.14 -2.89 22.91
N VAL A 439 -5.23 -4.06 22.31
CA VAL A 439 -5.55 -5.32 22.99
C VAL A 439 -4.60 -6.43 22.54
N ALA A 440 -4.55 -7.52 23.30
CA ALA A 440 -3.98 -8.75 22.77
C ALA A 440 -4.85 -9.25 21.61
N PHE A 441 -4.22 -9.77 20.56
CA PHE A 441 -4.98 -10.39 19.48
C PHE A 441 -5.66 -11.65 19.99
N ASP A 442 -6.94 -11.76 19.69
CA ASP A 442 -7.73 -12.92 20.04
C ASP A 442 -8.07 -13.63 18.74
N ALA A 443 -7.19 -14.58 18.40
CA ALA A 443 -7.26 -15.37 17.20
C ALA A 443 -8.53 -16.22 17.24
N ARG A 444 -9.38 -16.08 16.22
CA ARG A 444 -10.53 -16.98 16.06
C ARG A 444 -10.03 -18.42 15.94
N SER A 445 -10.72 -19.34 16.60
CA SER A 445 -10.46 -20.76 16.36
C SER A 445 -10.81 -21.07 14.90
N ILE A 446 -9.85 -21.63 14.16
CA ILE A 446 -10.03 -22.00 12.75
C ILE A 446 -11.05 -23.16 12.62
N ASP A 447 -11.38 -23.82 13.73
CA ASP A 447 -12.09 -25.10 13.81
C ASP A 447 -13.63 -24.99 13.94
N GLU A 448 -14.19 -23.79 14.17
CA GLU A 448 -15.65 -23.64 14.35
C GLU A 448 -16.46 -24.00 13.10
N SER A 449 -15.86 -23.95 11.91
CA SER A 449 -16.50 -24.38 10.66
C SER A 449 -16.55 -25.91 10.47
N VAL A 450 -15.74 -26.68 11.21
CA VAL A 450 -15.70 -28.15 11.15
C VAL A 450 -16.61 -28.77 12.21
N SER A 451 -16.77 -28.12 13.37
CA SER A 451 -17.52 -28.65 14.51
C SER A 451 -19.05 -28.75 14.28
N GLU A 452 -19.64 -27.90 13.43
CA GLU A 452 -21.09 -28.01 13.12
C GLU A 452 -21.46 -29.22 12.24
N ARG A 453 -20.50 -29.90 11.60
CA ARG A 453 -20.76 -31.08 10.76
C ARG A 453 -20.67 -32.43 11.49
N ALA A 454 -20.37 -32.43 12.79
CA ALA A 454 -20.13 -33.67 13.54
C ALA A 454 -21.05 -33.89 14.76
N ARG A 455 -22.31 -33.38 14.73
CA ARG A 455 -23.34 -33.84 15.68
C ARG A 455 -24.17 -34.97 15.05
N PRO A 456 -23.96 -36.25 15.44
CA PRO A 456 -24.90 -37.30 15.06
C PRO A 456 -26.24 -37.06 15.75
N MET A 457 -27.32 -36.91 14.97
CA MET A 457 -28.69 -36.94 15.49
C MET A 457 -28.93 -38.31 16.15
N SER A 458 -28.90 -38.35 17.49
CA SER A 458 -29.34 -39.53 18.23
C SER A 458 -30.86 -39.65 18.14
N ARG A 459 -31.29 -40.76 17.53
CA ARG A 459 -32.66 -41.22 17.32
C ARG A 459 -33.53 -41.09 18.59
N ILE A 460 -34.68 -40.45 18.46
CA ILE A 460 -35.80 -40.60 19.38
C ILE A 460 -36.53 -41.90 19.04
N SER A 461 -36.52 -42.82 20.00
CA SER A 461 -37.25 -44.09 20.02
C SER A 461 -38.76 -43.85 20.03
N ARG A 462 -39.48 -44.43 19.06
CA ARG A 462 -40.93 -44.70 19.14
C ARG A 462 -41.16 -45.98 19.95
N ARG A 463 -41.94 -45.90 21.02
CA ARG A 463 -42.75 -47.01 21.55
C ARG A 463 -44.06 -46.46 22.10
N HIS A 464 -45.15 -46.72 21.38
CA HIS A 464 -46.48 -46.93 21.95
C HIS A 464 -47.21 -47.97 21.08
N ALA A 465 -47.93 -48.85 21.79
CA ALA A 465 -48.58 -50.09 21.37
C ALA A 465 -47.64 -51.29 21.21
#